data_AF-A0A7D9IRU1-F1
#
_entry.id   AF-A0A7D9IRU1-F1
#
_cell.length_a   1.000
_cell.length_b   1.000
_cell.length_c   1.000
_cell.angle_alpha   90.00
_cell.angle_beta   90.00
_cell.angle_gamma   90.00
#
_symmetry.space_group_name_H-M   'P 1'
#
loop_
_entity.id
_entity.type
_entity.pdbx_description
1 polymer ?
#
loop_
_entity_poly.entity_id
_entity_poly.type
_entity_poly.pdbx_seq_one_letter_code
_entity_poly.pdbx_strand_id
1 'polypeptide(L)'
;MSMMFEEFMAENPEKKMEVEGFVIDFQSINFGSEVWNATKERVEAIKEDFELYLKEISSKSKSFAFWNTYVSDLYPIARDLTNSMRSGDWTLYLSAVERATSLFFFFGRTNYCRWTPMFLQDCYQLKDKFPLLYKSYIDGGFVMNGNRKGSGVPFDQALEQC
;
A
#
# COMPACT_ATOMS: atom_id res chain seq x y z
N MET A 1 -9.00 -10.76 2.69
CA MET A 1 -7.76 -11.08 3.41
C MET A 1 -8.04 -11.86 4.68
N SER A 2 -8.87 -11.37 5.60
CA SER A 2 -9.27 -12.14 6.82
C SER A 2 -9.80 -13.54 6.51
N MET A 3 -10.75 -13.70 5.58
CA MET A 3 -11.28 -15.03 5.22
C MET A 3 -10.23 -16.01 4.65
N MET A 4 -9.23 -15.52 3.90
CA MET A 4 -8.19 -16.38 3.31
C MET A 4 -7.14 -16.81 4.34
N PHE A 5 -6.86 -15.94 5.30
CA PHE A 5 -5.99 -16.29 6.42
C PHE A 5 -6.66 -17.32 7.32
N GLU A 6 -7.98 -17.20 7.54
CA GLU A 6 -8.76 -18.23 8.25
C GLU A 6 -8.75 -19.58 7.52
N GLU A 7 -8.88 -19.59 6.19
CA GLU A 7 -8.76 -20.82 5.38
C GLU A 7 -7.36 -21.45 5.52
N PHE A 8 -6.30 -20.66 5.38
CA PHE A 8 -4.93 -21.10 5.63
C PHE A 8 -4.75 -21.70 7.03
N MET A 9 -5.31 -21.05 8.05
CA MET A 9 -5.24 -21.52 9.44
C MET A 9 -6.08 -22.78 9.69
N ALA A 10 -7.19 -22.96 8.97
CA ALA A 10 -7.98 -24.18 9.03
C ALA A 10 -7.22 -25.37 8.40
N GLU A 11 -6.41 -25.12 7.37
CA GLU A 11 -5.54 -26.11 6.74
C GLU A 11 -4.25 -26.39 7.55
N ASN A 12 -3.83 -25.47 8.43
CA ASN A 12 -2.60 -25.56 9.24
C ASN A 12 -2.91 -25.34 10.75
N PRO A 13 -3.57 -26.29 11.44
CA PRO A 13 -4.01 -26.12 12.84
C PRO A 13 -2.89 -25.83 13.84
N GLU A 14 -1.69 -26.38 13.60
CA GLU A 14 -0.50 -26.13 14.41
C GLU A 14 -0.05 -24.68 14.35
N LYS A 15 -0.08 -24.06 13.16
CA LYS A 15 0.23 -22.64 12.98
C LYS A 15 -0.85 -21.76 13.57
N LYS A 16 -2.11 -22.20 13.52
CA LYS A 16 -3.21 -21.52 14.19
C LYS A 16 -2.98 -21.43 15.70
N MET A 17 -2.61 -22.54 16.34
CA MET A 17 -2.25 -22.54 17.76
C MET A 17 -1.07 -21.62 18.06
N GLU A 18 -0.07 -21.57 17.18
CA GLU A 18 1.08 -20.67 17.33
C GLU A 18 0.69 -19.20 17.25
N VAL A 19 -0.17 -18.83 16.29
CA VAL A 19 -0.70 -17.46 16.16
C VAL A 19 -1.58 -17.06 17.35
N GLU A 20 -2.44 -17.97 17.81
CA GLU A 20 -3.25 -17.73 19.01
C GLU A 20 -2.38 -17.54 20.25
N GLY A 21 -1.32 -18.34 20.41
CA GLY A 21 -0.30 -18.16 21.44
C GLY A 21 0.37 -16.79 21.36
N PHE A 22 0.73 -16.34 20.16
CA PHE A 22 1.28 -14.99 19.96
C PHE A 22 0.31 -13.88 20.36
N VAL A 23 -0.97 -13.99 20.00
CA VAL A 23 -1.98 -12.97 20.35
C VAL A 23 -2.10 -12.85 21.86
N ILE A 24 -2.02 -13.97 22.59
CA ILE A 24 -2.02 -13.98 24.06
C ILE A 24 -0.78 -13.27 24.62
N ASP A 25 0.41 -13.58 24.09
CA ASP A 25 1.66 -12.93 24.50
C ASP A 25 1.63 -11.42 24.23
N PHE A 26 1.08 -11.00 23.08
CA PHE A 26 0.96 -9.60 22.68
C PHE A 26 -0.01 -8.82 23.56
N GLN A 27 -1.08 -9.47 24.04
CA GLN A 27 -2.05 -8.89 24.96
C GLN A 27 -1.56 -8.90 26.42
N SER A 28 -0.43 -9.56 26.70
CA SER A 28 0.12 -9.64 28.05
C SER A 28 0.72 -8.30 28.50
N ILE A 29 0.63 -8.02 29.81
CA ILE A 29 1.20 -6.82 30.44
C ILE A 29 2.74 -6.78 30.33
N ASN A 30 3.37 -7.92 30.02
CA ASN A 30 4.82 -8.09 29.94
C ASN A 30 5.36 -8.05 28.49
N PHE A 31 4.56 -7.63 27.51
CA PHE A 31 5.03 -7.51 26.13
C PHE A 31 6.14 -6.45 26.02
N GLY A 32 7.36 -6.90 25.74
CA GLY A 32 8.56 -6.08 25.63
C GLY A 32 9.44 -6.51 24.46
N SER A 33 10.59 -5.84 24.30
CA SER A 33 11.53 -6.11 23.20
C SER A 33 12.05 -7.55 23.15
N GLU A 34 12.22 -8.20 24.30
CA GLU A 34 12.66 -9.61 24.38
C GLU A 34 11.61 -10.57 23.82
N VAL A 35 10.35 -10.41 24.24
CA VAL A 35 9.20 -11.19 23.72
C VAL A 35 9.03 -10.94 22.23
N TRP A 36 9.11 -9.67 21.79
CA TRP A 36 9.05 -9.33 20.38
C TRP A 36 10.14 -10.01 19.56
N ASN A 37 11.40 -9.95 20.00
CA ASN A 37 12.51 -10.53 19.27
C ASN A 37 12.40 -12.07 19.17
N ALA A 38 11.96 -12.74 20.24
CA ALA A 38 11.74 -14.17 20.24
C ALA A 38 10.58 -14.60 19.32
N THR A 39 9.55 -13.76 19.18
CA THR A 39 8.37 -14.09 18.37
C THR A 39 8.47 -13.63 16.92
N LYS A 40 9.30 -12.61 16.64
CA LYS A 40 9.48 -12.06 15.29
C LYS A 40 9.83 -13.14 14.27
N GLU A 41 10.76 -14.04 14.60
CA GLU A 41 11.19 -15.12 13.69
C GLU A 41 10.03 -16.05 13.33
N ARG A 42 9.17 -16.37 14.30
CA ARG A 42 7.98 -17.22 14.11
C ARG A 42 6.93 -16.53 13.23
N VAL A 43 6.69 -15.25 13.48
CA VAL A 43 5.74 -14.44 12.68
C VAL A 43 6.22 -14.33 11.23
N GLU A 44 7.51 -14.13 11.00
CA GLU A 44 8.07 -14.11 9.65
C GLU A 44 7.93 -15.49 8.97
N ALA A 45 8.19 -16.60 9.67
CA ALA A 45 7.99 -17.94 9.12
C ALA A 45 6.52 -18.20 8.71
N ILE A 46 5.56 -17.84 9.56
CA ILE A 46 4.12 -17.97 9.26
C ILE A 46 3.74 -17.09 8.06
N LYS A 47 4.31 -15.89 7.97
CA LYS A 47 4.10 -14.99 6.84
C LYS A 47 4.64 -15.58 5.54
N GLU A 48 5.85 -16.15 5.54
CA GLU A 48 6.44 -16.82 4.38
C GLU A 48 5.58 -18.01 3.91
N ASP A 49 5.11 -18.84 4.85
CA ASP A 49 4.22 -19.95 4.54
C ASP A 49 2.88 -19.49 3.95
N PHE A 50 2.30 -18.43 4.50
CA PHE A 50 1.08 -17.84 3.96
C PHE A 50 1.31 -17.26 2.57
N GLU A 51 2.45 -16.60 2.32
CA GLU A 51 2.81 -16.12 0.98
C GLU A 51 2.96 -17.26 -0.04
N LEU A 52 3.50 -18.42 0.37
CA LEU A 52 3.56 -19.63 -0.46
C LEU A 52 2.17 -20.18 -0.76
N TYR A 53 1.30 -20.26 0.26
CA TYR A 53 -0.10 -20.66 0.09
C TYR A 53 -0.84 -19.76 -0.90
N LEU A 54 -0.69 -18.44 -0.78
CA LEU A 54 -1.29 -17.48 -1.70
C LEU A 54 -0.80 -17.67 -3.14
N LYS A 55 0.49 -17.97 -3.34
CA LYS A 55 1.06 -18.28 -4.67
C LYS A 55 0.46 -19.56 -5.25
N GLU A 56 0.34 -20.61 -4.44
CA GLU A 56 -0.25 -21.87 -4.86
C GLU A 56 -1.70 -21.69 -5.32
N ILE A 57 -2.54 -21.04 -4.53
CA ILE A 57 -3.95 -20.83 -4.89
C ILE A 57 -4.09 -19.89 -6.09
N SER A 58 -3.23 -18.87 -6.19
CA SER A 58 -3.18 -17.98 -7.36
C SER A 58 -2.90 -18.74 -8.65
N SER A 59 -2.08 -19.81 -8.61
CA SER A 59 -1.84 -20.64 -9.79
C SER A 59 -3.07 -21.46 -10.21
N LYS A 60 -3.95 -21.80 -9.26
CA LYS A 60 -5.15 -22.63 -9.48
C LYS A 60 -6.37 -21.82 -9.94
N SER A 61 -6.45 -20.54 -9.57
CA SER A 61 -7.61 -19.68 -9.88
C SER A 61 -7.19 -18.30 -10.35
N LYS A 62 -7.53 -17.98 -11.62
CA LYS A 62 -7.29 -16.66 -12.20
C LYS A 62 -8.03 -15.53 -11.46
N SER A 63 -9.25 -15.82 -11.01
CA SER A 63 -10.03 -14.87 -10.20
C SER A 63 -9.36 -14.61 -8.85
N PHE A 64 -8.83 -15.67 -8.22
CA PHE A 64 -8.09 -15.51 -6.97
C PHE A 64 -6.82 -14.70 -7.18
N ALA A 65 -6.01 -15.04 -8.20
CA ALA A 65 -4.80 -14.31 -8.53
C ALA A 65 -5.08 -12.81 -8.72
N PHE A 66 -6.16 -12.46 -9.43
CA PHE A 66 -6.59 -11.08 -9.60
C PHE A 66 -6.87 -10.38 -8.26
N TRP A 67 -7.69 -10.99 -7.39
CA TRP A 67 -8.03 -10.40 -6.09
C TRP A 67 -6.85 -10.37 -5.13
N ASN A 68 -5.94 -11.34 -5.21
CA ASN A 68 -4.71 -11.33 -4.45
C ASN A 68 -3.85 -10.14 -4.85
N THR A 69 -3.58 -9.94 -6.15
CA THR A 69 -2.86 -8.74 -6.67
C THR A 69 -3.56 -7.44 -6.30
N TYR A 70 -4.90 -7.40 -6.33
CA TYR A 70 -5.65 -6.23 -5.90
C TYR A 70 -5.35 -5.86 -4.44
N VAL A 71 -5.32 -6.85 -3.55
CA VAL A 71 -5.10 -6.62 -2.12
C VAL A 71 -3.61 -6.41 -1.80
N SER A 72 -2.70 -7.16 -2.42
CA SER A 72 -1.26 -7.08 -2.14
C SER A 72 -0.61 -5.84 -2.72
N ASP A 73 -1.01 -5.44 -3.92
CA ASP A 73 -0.31 -4.40 -4.68
C ASP A 73 -1.16 -3.13 -4.84
N LEU A 74 -2.40 -3.27 -5.32
CA LEU A 74 -3.23 -2.10 -5.63
C LEU A 74 -3.70 -1.37 -4.36
N TYR A 75 -4.10 -2.09 -3.32
CA TYR A 75 -4.61 -1.47 -2.11
C TYR A 75 -3.56 -0.61 -1.37
N PRO A 76 -2.31 -1.07 -1.14
CA PRO A 76 -1.26 -0.21 -0.59
C PRO A 76 -1.00 1.04 -1.43
N ILE A 77 -1.01 0.92 -2.76
CA ILE A 77 -0.85 2.06 -3.67
C ILE A 77 -2.01 3.05 -3.51
N ALA A 78 -3.25 2.58 -3.51
CA ALA A 78 -4.44 3.42 -3.34
C ALA A 78 -4.47 4.12 -1.97
N ARG A 79 -4.07 3.40 -0.91
CA ARG A 79 -3.87 3.96 0.43
C ARG A 79 -2.83 5.07 0.40
N ASP A 80 -1.67 4.82 -0.20
CA ASP A 80 -0.56 5.78 -0.21
C ASP A 80 -0.89 7.01 -1.07
N LEU A 81 -1.57 6.84 -2.20
CA LEU A 81 -2.15 7.95 -2.96
C LEU A 81 -3.09 8.77 -2.09
N THR A 82 -4.05 8.12 -1.42
CA THR A 82 -5.01 8.81 -0.54
C THR A 82 -4.29 9.55 0.59
N ASN A 83 -3.34 8.91 1.26
CA ASN A 83 -2.59 9.50 2.35
C ASN A 83 -1.76 10.69 1.84
N SER A 84 -1.03 10.52 0.74
CA SER A 84 -0.21 11.56 0.14
C SER A 84 -1.02 12.82 -0.19
N MET A 85 -2.22 12.65 -0.75
CA MET A 85 -3.11 13.76 -1.07
C MET A 85 -3.66 14.41 0.19
N ARG A 86 -4.08 13.62 1.19
CA ARG A 86 -4.62 14.16 2.44
C ARG A 86 -3.56 14.88 3.28
N SER A 87 -2.31 14.43 3.23
CA SER A 87 -1.20 15.01 4.00
C SER A 87 -0.38 16.03 3.22
N GLY A 88 -0.59 16.19 1.91
CA GLY A 88 0.27 16.98 1.05
C GLY A 88 1.70 16.41 0.95
N ASP A 89 1.87 15.08 0.96
CA ASP A 89 3.18 14.46 0.79
C ASP A 89 3.48 14.18 -0.69
N TRP A 90 4.24 15.07 -1.32
CA TRP A 90 4.57 14.96 -2.74
C TRP A 90 5.44 13.74 -3.07
N THR A 91 6.33 13.35 -2.15
CA THR A 91 7.26 12.24 -2.39
C THR A 91 6.51 10.91 -2.34
N LEU A 92 5.61 10.75 -1.35
CA LEU A 92 4.74 9.59 -1.27
C LEU A 92 3.80 9.49 -2.47
N TYR A 93 3.28 10.64 -2.94
CA TYR A 93 2.45 10.70 -4.14
C TYR A 93 3.19 10.14 -5.37
N LEU A 94 4.40 10.65 -5.67
CA LEU A 94 5.18 10.18 -6.81
C LEU A 94 5.54 8.69 -6.71
N SER A 95 5.98 8.24 -5.54
CA SER A 95 6.29 6.83 -5.30
C SER A 95 5.06 5.93 -5.51
N ALA A 96 3.87 6.39 -5.13
CA ALA A 96 2.64 5.63 -5.36
C ALA A 96 2.22 5.62 -6.84
N VAL A 97 2.35 6.74 -7.56
CA VAL A 97 2.08 6.81 -9.01
C VAL A 97 3.05 5.94 -9.80
N GLU A 98 4.33 5.89 -9.42
CA GLU A 98 5.33 5.01 -10.02
C GLU A 98 4.95 3.53 -9.88
N ARG A 99 4.59 3.10 -8.66
CA ARG A 99 4.08 1.73 -8.43
C ARG A 99 2.78 1.44 -9.18
N ALA A 100 1.87 2.42 -9.25
CA ALA A 100 0.62 2.29 -10.02
C ALA A 100 0.89 2.06 -11.51
N THR A 101 1.93 2.69 -12.04
CA THR A 101 2.33 2.57 -13.45
C THR A 101 2.57 1.11 -13.83
N SER A 102 3.31 0.36 -13.02
CA SER A 102 3.55 -1.07 -13.23
C SER A 102 2.25 -1.89 -13.26
N LEU A 103 1.29 -1.55 -12.39
CA LEU A 103 -0.02 -2.22 -12.38
C LEU A 103 -0.88 -1.87 -13.60
N PHE A 104 -0.78 -0.66 -14.15
CA PHE A 104 -1.48 -0.32 -15.38
C PHE A 104 -1.03 -1.23 -16.53
N PHE A 105 0.27 -1.50 -16.64
CA PHE A 105 0.80 -2.46 -17.61
C PHE A 105 0.28 -3.87 -17.34
N PHE A 106 0.32 -4.31 -16.08
CA PHE A 106 -0.17 -5.63 -15.68
C PHE A 106 -1.64 -5.86 -16.04
N PHE A 107 -2.50 -4.87 -15.78
CA PHE A 107 -3.95 -4.95 -16.06
C PHE A 107 -4.35 -4.48 -17.48
N GLY A 108 -3.39 -4.19 -18.36
CA GLY A 108 -3.67 -3.78 -19.74
C GLY A 108 -4.41 -2.44 -19.87
N ARG A 109 -4.19 -1.50 -18.95
CA ARG A 109 -4.82 -0.17 -18.96
C ARG A 109 -4.08 0.80 -19.89
N THR A 110 -4.18 0.54 -21.19
CA THR A 110 -3.41 1.19 -22.27
C THR A 110 -3.34 2.73 -22.19
N ASN A 111 -4.46 3.40 -21.89
CA ASN A 111 -4.48 4.85 -21.73
C ASN A 111 -3.56 5.31 -20.58
N TYR A 112 -3.66 4.66 -19.43
CA TYR A 112 -2.82 4.98 -18.28
C TYR A 112 -1.36 4.56 -18.50
N CYS A 113 -1.11 3.38 -19.08
CA CYS A 113 0.25 2.94 -19.41
C CYS A 113 1.01 3.93 -20.28
N ARG A 114 0.32 4.60 -21.21
CA ARG A 114 0.92 5.57 -22.12
C ARG A 114 1.21 6.89 -21.42
N TRP A 115 0.25 7.42 -20.66
CA TRP A 115 0.32 8.78 -20.15
C TRP A 115 1.03 8.90 -18.80
N THR A 116 0.92 7.90 -17.93
CA THR A 116 1.52 7.96 -16.59
C THR A 116 3.05 8.06 -16.60
N PRO A 117 3.81 7.33 -17.45
CA PRO A 117 5.26 7.50 -17.52
C PRO A 117 5.70 8.90 -17.96
N MET A 118 4.97 9.51 -18.92
CA MET A 118 5.24 10.88 -19.37
C MET A 118 4.96 11.88 -18.24
N PHE A 119 3.83 11.72 -17.55
CA PHE A 119 3.49 12.52 -16.37
C PHE A 119 4.57 12.42 -15.28
N LEU A 120 5.05 11.21 -14.97
CA LEU A 120 6.11 11.00 -13.98
C LEU A 120 7.41 11.69 -14.41
N GLN A 121 7.79 11.58 -15.67
CA GLN A 121 8.97 12.26 -16.21
C GLN A 121 8.89 13.78 -16.02
N ASP A 122 7.74 14.38 -16.35
CA ASP A 122 7.52 15.81 -16.13
C ASP A 122 7.62 16.17 -14.65
N CYS A 123 7.04 15.34 -13.78
CA CYS A 123 7.09 15.53 -12.33
C CYS A 123 8.52 15.49 -11.77
N TYR A 124 9.36 14.55 -12.22
CA TYR A 124 10.76 14.48 -11.78
C TYR A 124 11.60 15.66 -12.29
N GLN A 125 11.26 16.23 -13.45
CA GLN A 125 11.93 17.39 -14.00
C GLN A 125 11.50 18.72 -13.37
N LEU A 126 10.45 18.73 -12.53
CA LEU A 126 9.98 19.97 -11.87
C LEU A 126 11.08 20.66 -11.07
N LYS A 127 11.94 19.90 -10.40
CA LYS A 127 13.04 20.45 -9.60
C LYS A 127 13.96 21.35 -10.42
N ASP A 128 14.27 20.93 -11.65
CA ASP A 128 15.21 21.62 -12.52
C ASP A 128 14.51 22.69 -13.37
N LYS A 129 13.32 22.39 -13.90
CA LYS A 129 12.57 23.29 -14.79
C LYS A 129 11.80 24.39 -14.04
N PHE A 130 11.25 24.06 -12.88
CA PHE A 130 10.34 24.92 -12.11
C PHE A 130 10.61 24.82 -10.60
N PRO A 131 11.80 25.24 -10.12
CA PRO A 131 12.24 25.02 -8.74
C PRO A 131 11.30 25.63 -7.67
N LEU A 132 10.65 26.75 -7.98
CA LEU A 132 9.67 27.38 -7.09
C LEU A 132 8.38 26.53 -6.95
N LEU A 133 7.91 25.97 -8.07
CA LEU A 133 6.75 25.07 -8.06
C LEU A 133 7.09 23.77 -7.34
N TYR A 134 8.25 23.19 -7.63
CA TYR A 134 8.74 22.00 -6.94
C TYR A 134 8.81 22.22 -5.42
N LYS A 135 9.35 23.36 -4.98
CA LYS A 135 9.36 23.73 -3.56
C LYS A 135 7.95 23.81 -2.99
N SER A 136 7.03 24.49 -3.69
CA SER A 136 5.63 24.55 -3.27
C SER A 136 5.00 23.17 -3.12
N TYR A 137 5.30 22.22 -4.02
CA TYR A 137 4.78 20.85 -3.93
C TYR A 137 5.36 20.07 -2.76
N ILE A 138 6.67 20.19 -2.53
CA ILE A 138 7.33 19.59 -1.35
C ILE A 138 6.76 20.14 -0.04
N ASP A 139 6.39 21.42 -0.02
CA ASP A 139 5.74 22.07 1.12
C ASP A 139 4.23 21.74 1.22
N GLY A 140 3.72 20.84 0.37
CA GLY A 140 2.33 20.36 0.38
C GLY A 140 1.33 21.15 -0.46
N GLY A 141 1.82 22.07 -1.29
CA GLY A 141 1.03 22.94 -2.17
C GLY A 141 0.50 22.31 -3.46
N PHE A 142 0.68 20.99 -3.66
CA PHE A 142 0.08 20.26 -4.79
C PHE A 142 -1.36 19.79 -4.54
N VAL A 143 -1.89 20.07 -3.34
CA VAL A 143 -3.28 19.81 -2.96
C VAL A 143 -3.88 21.06 -2.30
N MET A 144 -5.20 21.17 -2.35
CA MET A 144 -5.94 22.18 -1.59
C MET A 144 -6.06 21.71 -0.13
N ASN A 145 -5.40 22.42 0.78
CA ASN A 145 -5.40 22.10 2.20
C ASN A 145 -6.27 23.08 2.99
N GLY A 146 -7.04 22.55 3.94
CA GLY A 146 -7.67 23.36 4.99
C GLY A 146 -6.80 23.48 6.24
N ASN A 147 -7.35 24.09 7.30
CA ASN A 147 -6.63 24.32 8.56
C ASN A 147 -6.44 23.04 9.42
N ARG A 148 -6.89 21.87 8.95
CA ARG A 148 -6.82 20.61 9.70
C ARG A 148 -5.83 19.66 9.07
N LYS A 149 -5.06 18.95 9.90
CA LYS A 149 -4.20 17.86 9.42
C LYS A 149 -5.02 16.81 8.70
N GLY A 150 -4.56 16.35 7.54
CA GLY A 150 -5.25 15.32 6.77
C GLY A 150 -6.47 15.84 5.99
N SER A 151 -6.58 17.16 5.75
CA SER A 151 -7.69 17.78 5.03
C SER A 151 -7.39 18.06 3.55
N GLY A 152 -6.25 17.60 3.03
CA GLY A 152 -5.88 17.82 1.64
C GLY A 152 -6.86 17.18 0.67
N VAL A 153 -7.23 17.94 -0.36
CA VAL A 153 -8.11 17.54 -1.46
C VAL A 153 -7.41 17.87 -2.79
N PRO A 154 -7.40 16.95 -3.75
CA PRO A 154 -6.90 17.25 -5.09
C PRO A 154 -7.63 18.43 -5.73
N PHE A 155 -6.93 19.23 -6.52
CA PHE A 155 -7.51 20.43 -7.15
C PHE A 155 -8.77 20.12 -7.97
N ASP A 156 -8.75 19.04 -8.75
CA ASP A 156 -9.89 18.62 -9.57
C ASP A 156 -11.13 18.35 -8.71
N GLN A 157 -10.97 17.54 -7.66
CA GLN A 157 -12.05 17.25 -6.70
C GLN A 157 -12.51 18.51 -5.95
N ALA A 158 -11.61 19.45 -5.63
CA ALA A 158 -11.99 20.70 -4.98
C ALA A 158 -12.82 21.62 -5.89
N LEU A 159 -12.55 21.60 -7.20
CA LEU A 159 -13.30 22.37 -8.21
C LEU A 159 -14.71 21.80 -8.44
N GLU A 160 -14.87 20.47 -8.36
CA GLU A 160 -16.18 19.80 -8.51
C GLU A 160 -17.14 20.00 -7.33
N GLN A 161 -16.64 20.43 -6.18
CA GLN A 161 -17.43 20.67 -4.96
C GLN A 161 -17.88 22.14 -4.81
N CYS A 162 -17.67 22.95 -5.85
CA CYS A 162 -18.06 24.37 -5.90
C CYS A 162 -19.54 24.56 -6.26
#